data_AF-A0AAW9EBC4-F1
#
_entry.id   AF-A0AAW9EBC4-F1
#
_cell.length_a   1.000
_cell.length_b   1.000
_cell.length_c   1.000
_cell.angle_alpha   90.00
_cell.angle_beta   90.00
_cell.angle_gamma   90.00
#
_symmetry.space_group_name_H-M   'P 1'
#
loop_
_entity.id
_entity.type
_entity.pdbx_description
1 polymer ?
#
loop_
_entity_poly.entity_id
_entity_poly.type
_entity_poly.pdbx_seq_one_letter_code
_entity_poly.pdbx_strand_id
1 'polypeptide(L)'
;MRIFLSVILFLFTAFQSANAGGIPGALAGILSTLNQEIQGKVIRVLDGDTIEVLQDKKPVRIRLANIDAPEKKQAFGRWSANQLKA
;
A
#
# COMPACT_ATOMS: atom_id res chain seq x y z
N MET A 1 28.90 32.33 -12.95
CA MET A 1 28.67 30.90 -12.64
C MET A 1 27.19 30.53 -12.44
N ARG A 2 26.36 31.37 -11.79
CA ARG A 2 24.93 31.05 -11.55
C ARG A 2 24.09 30.88 -12.82
N ILE A 3 24.31 31.72 -13.84
CA ILE A 3 23.56 31.71 -15.10
C ILE A 3 23.89 30.48 -15.96
N PHE A 4 25.17 30.09 -16.01
CA PHE A 4 25.58 28.86 -16.70
C PHE A 4 25.00 27.61 -16.03
N LEU A 5 24.99 27.58 -14.69
CA LEU A 5 24.43 26.47 -13.93
C LEU A 5 22.91 26.36 -14.11
N SER A 6 22.19 27.48 -14.14
CA SER A 6 20.74 27.48 -14.37
C SER A 6 20.37 27.05 -15.79
N VAL A 7 21.15 27.44 -16.80
CA VAL A 7 20.91 27.03 -18.20
C VAL A 7 21.20 25.54 -18.40
N ILE A 8 22.28 25.03 -17.81
CA ILE A 8 22.60 23.59 -17.84
C ILE A 8 21.52 22.78 -17.15
N LEU A 9 21.03 23.23 -15.98
CA LEU A 9 19.98 22.54 -15.25
C LEU A 9 18.65 22.56 -16.02
N PHE A 10 18.31 23.69 -16.65
CA PHE A 10 17.10 23.84 -17.46
C PHE A 10 17.13 22.93 -18.71
N LEU A 11 18.28 22.83 -19.39
CA LEU A 11 18.47 21.92 -20.52
C LEU A 11 18.37 20.45 -20.10
N PHE A 12 18.87 20.09 -18.90
CA PHE A 12 18.77 18.73 -18.36
C PHE A 12 17.32 18.33 -18.02
N THR A 13 16.52 19.26 -17.49
CA THR A 13 15.09 19.03 -17.22
C THR A 13 14.24 19.01 -18.50
N ALA A 14 14.55 19.86 -19.48
CA ALA A 14 13.82 19.88 -20.75
C ALA A 14 14.08 18.63 -21.60
N PHE A 15 15.29 18.04 -21.52
CA PHE A 15 15.62 16.80 -22.23
C PHE A 15 14.93 15.56 -21.63
N GLN A 16 14.67 15.54 -20.32
CA GLN A 16 13.89 14.46 -19.69
C GLN A 16 12.40 14.50 -20.07
N SER A 17 11.86 15.66 -20.46
CA SER A 17 10.45 15.78 -20.88
C SER A 17 10.17 15.24 -22.28
N ALA A 18 11.19 15.15 -23.16
CA ALA A 18 11.04 14.59 -24.52
C ALA A 18 11.00 13.05 -24.51
N ASN A 19 11.51 12.43 -23.44
CA ASN A 19 11.33 11.01 -23.15
C ASN A 19 10.29 10.87 -22.04
N ALA A 20 9.02 11.17 -22.34
CA ALA A 20 7.88 10.87 -21.48
C ALA A 20 7.60 9.35 -21.40
N GLY A 21 8.66 8.56 -21.20
CA GLY A 21 8.64 7.11 -21.06
C GLY A 21 8.88 6.73 -19.62
N GLY A 22 7.91 7.02 -18.75
CA GLY A 22 7.84 6.45 -17.42
C GLY A 22 8.90 6.95 -16.43
N ILE A 23 8.52 6.88 -15.17
CA ILE A 23 9.42 7.08 -14.03
C ILE A 23 10.62 6.13 -14.23
N PRO A 24 11.88 6.61 -14.25
CA PRO A 24 13.04 5.74 -14.37
C PRO A 24 12.95 4.59 -13.34
N GLY A 25 13.14 3.34 -13.76
CA GLY A 25 12.93 2.15 -12.90
C GLY A 25 13.70 2.18 -11.56
N ALA A 26 14.79 2.95 -11.49
CA ALA A 26 15.53 3.23 -10.26
C ALA A 26 14.70 4.04 -9.22
N LEU A 27 13.89 5.00 -9.65
CA LEU A 27 12.97 5.77 -8.79
C LEU A 27 11.72 4.95 -8.43
N ALA A 28 11.25 4.06 -9.31
CA ALA A 28 10.15 3.15 -9.01
C ALA A 28 10.50 2.16 -7.87
N GLY A 29 11.72 1.62 -7.85
CA GLY A 29 12.19 0.74 -6.77
C GLY A 29 12.33 1.43 -5.40
N ILE A 30 12.69 2.72 -5.38
CA ILE A 30 12.73 3.50 -4.13
C ILE A 30 11.31 3.71 -3.59
N LEU A 31 10.34 4.02 -4.46
CA LEU A 31 8.94 4.20 -4.08
C LEU A 31 8.26 2.89 -3.65
N SER A 32 8.59 1.75 -4.27
CA SER A 32 8.02 0.45 -3.87
C SER A 32 8.50 0.00 -2.48
N THR A 33 9.71 0.39 -2.07
CA THR A 33 10.24 0.06 -0.73
C THR A 33 9.51 0.80 0.39
N LEU A 34 8.80 1.90 0.08
CA LEU A 34 7.98 2.63 1.04
C LEU A 34 6.62 1.97 1.28
N ASN A 35 6.17 1.09 0.39
CA ASN A 35 4.95 0.31 0.57
C ASN A 35 5.29 -1.05 1.17
N GLN A 36 5.24 -1.13 2.50
CA GLN A 36 5.34 -2.42 3.18
C GLN A 36 4.09 -3.27 2.90
N GLU A 37 4.23 -4.22 1.99
CA GLU A 37 3.20 -5.22 1.73
C GLU A 37 3.31 -6.39 2.69
N ILE A 38 2.17 -6.83 3.21
CA ILE A 38 2.08 -8.06 4.00
C ILE A 38 1.43 -9.15 3.14
N GLN A 39 2.16 -10.23 2.91
CA GLN A 39 1.68 -11.38 2.17
C GLN A 39 1.54 -12.58 3.11
N GLY A 40 0.42 -13.28 3.03
CA GLY A 40 0.18 -14.46 3.84
C GLY A 40 -1.19 -15.06 3.61
N LYS A 41 -1.40 -16.27 4.13
CA LYS A 41 -2.69 -16.95 4.03
C LYS A 41 -3.63 -16.45 5.11
N VAL A 42 -4.80 -15.92 4.74
CA VAL A 42 -5.85 -15.62 5.72
C VAL A 42 -6.32 -16.92 6.36
N ILE A 43 -6.17 -17.05 7.67
CA ILE A 43 -6.57 -18.25 8.44
C ILE A 43 -7.90 -18.06 9.16
N ARG A 44 -8.26 -16.81 9.49
CA ARG A 44 -9.51 -16.49 10.18
C ARG A 44 -9.90 -15.03 9.94
N VAL A 45 -11.20 -14.78 9.78
CA VAL A 45 -11.79 -13.44 9.83
C VAL A 45 -12.43 -13.26 11.21
N LEU A 46 -11.99 -12.26 11.97
CA LEU A 46 -12.50 -11.97 13.30
C LEU A 46 -13.75 -11.11 13.21
N ASP A 47 -13.63 -9.94 12.60
CA ASP A 47 -14.69 -8.94 12.43
C ASP A 47 -14.64 -8.39 10.99
N GLY A 48 -15.50 -7.43 10.64
CA GLY A 48 -15.54 -6.86 9.29
C GLY A 48 -14.33 -6.00 8.91
N ASP A 49 -13.45 -5.68 9.87
CA ASP A 49 -12.23 -4.88 9.68
C ASP A 49 -10.96 -5.60 10.19
N THR A 50 -11.09 -6.78 10.79
CA THR A 50 -10.00 -7.45 11.51
C THR A 50 -9.86 -8.90 11.08
N ILE A 51 -8.65 -9.26 10.64
CA ILE A 51 -8.30 -10.60 10.12
C ILE A 51 -7.06 -11.19 10.80
N GLU A 52 -6.94 -12.51 10.79
CA GLU A 52 -5.73 -13.24 11.15
C GLU A 52 -5.12 -13.86 9.90
N VAL A 53 -3.85 -13.53 9.66
CA VAL A 53 -3.05 -13.97 8.53
C VAL A 53 -1.89 -14.81 9.04
N LEU A 54 -1.62 -15.93 8.39
CA LEU A 54 -0.44 -16.75 8.66
C LEU A 54 0.74 -16.20 7.85
N GLN A 55 1.68 -15.58 8.54
CA GLN A 55 2.94 -15.09 7.99
C GLN A 55 4.10 -15.80 8.71
N ASP A 56 5.05 -16.37 7.97
CA ASP A 56 6.19 -17.10 8.54
C ASP A 56 5.82 -18.15 9.59
N LYS A 57 4.72 -18.89 9.33
CA LYS A 57 4.13 -19.89 10.24
C LYS A 57 3.64 -19.33 11.58
N LYS A 58 3.54 -18.01 11.72
CA LYS A 58 3.00 -17.33 12.89
C LYS A 58 1.68 -16.64 12.53
N PRO A 59 0.63 -16.78 13.36
CA PRO A 59 -0.59 -16.03 13.18
C PRO A 59 -0.34 -14.56 13.55
N VAL A 60 -0.58 -13.66 12.60
CA VAL A 60 -0.50 -12.20 12.76
C VAL A 60 -1.90 -11.64 12.64
N ARG A 61 -2.32 -10.81 13.60
CA ARG A 61 -3.60 -10.11 13.55
C ARG A 61 -3.41 -8.77 12.84
N ILE A 62 -4.23 -8.53 11.82
CA ILE A 62 -4.21 -7.31 11.01
C ILE A 62 -5.57 -6.62 11.17
N ARG A 63 -5.54 -5.34 11.51
CA ARG A 63 -6.71 -4.46 11.50
C ARG A 63 -6.60 -3.50 10.32
N LEU A 64 -7.65 -3.41 9.53
CA LEU A 64 -7.69 -2.52 8.38
C LEU A 64 -7.77 -1.07 8.87
N ALA A 65 -6.82 -0.24 8.43
CA ALA A 65 -6.83 1.17 8.78
C ALA A 65 -8.07 1.86 8.18
N ASN A 66 -8.65 2.79 8.94
CA ASN A 66 -9.77 3.63 8.52
C ASN A 66 -11.08 2.89 8.19
N ILE A 67 -11.18 1.59 8.45
CA ILE A 67 -12.43 0.82 8.38
C ILE A 67 -12.87 0.53 9.80
N ASP A 68 -14.14 0.82 10.10
CA ASP A 68 -14.78 0.47 11.36
C ASP A 68 -16.01 -0.40 11.08
N ALA A 69 -16.00 -1.61 11.61
CA ALA A 69 -17.02 -2.61 11.37
C ALA A 69 -17.72 -2.98 12.68
N PRO A 70 -19.03 -3.29 12.65
CA PRO A 70 -19.74 -3.70 13.85
C PRO A 70 -19.15 -5.00 14.41
N GLU A 71 -18.88 -5.01 15.71
CA GLU A 71 -18.37 -6.21 16.38
C GLU A 71 -19.44 -7.31 16.42
N LYS A 72 -19.02 -8.56 16.66
CA LYS A 72 -19.93 -9.73 16.76
C LYS A 72 -21.15 -9.55 17.66
N LYS A 73 -21.02 -8.76 18.73
CA LYS A 73 -22.09 -8.52 19.71
C LYS A 73 -23.04 -7.38 19.30
N GLN A 74 -22.71 -6.60 18.28
CA GLN A 74 -23.53 -5.52 17.78
C GLN A 74 -24.48 -6.00 16.70
N ALA A 75 -25.51 -5.18 16.42
CA ALA A 75 -26.39 -5.42 15.28
C ALA A 75 -25.55 -5.51 13.99
N PHE A 76 -25.87 -6.50 13.15
CA PHE A 76 -25.16 -6.78 11.89
C PHE A 76 -23.69 -7.21 11.99
N GLY A 77 -23.13 -7.42 13.18
CA GLY A 77 -21.71 -7.84 13.32
C GLY A 77 -21.37 -9.13 12.58
N ARG A 78 -22.25 -10.13 12.66
CA ARG A 78 -22.09 -11.40 11.94
C ARG A 78 -22.22 -11.24 10.42
N TRP A 79 -23.04 -10.31 9.95
CA TRP A 79 -23.21 -10.02 8.53
C TRP A 79 -21.95 -9.32 7.98
N SER A 80 -21.44 -8.32 8.69
CA SER A 80 -20.21 -7.60 8.31
C SER A 80 -19.01 -8.55 8.19
N ALA A 81 -18.79 -9.42 9.18
CA ALA A 81 -17.71 -10.42 9.11
C ALA A 81 -17.88 -11.44 7.97
N ASN A 82 -19.11 -11.71 7.52
CA ASN A 82 -19.35 -12.60 6.38
C ASN A 82 -19.09 -11.91 5.04
N GLN A 83 -19.28 -10.59 4.92
CA GLN A 83 -18.95 -9.85 3.69
C GLN A 83 -17.45 -9.91 3.37
N LEU A 84 -16.59 -9.97 4.40
CA LEU A 84 -15.14 -10.09 4.21
C LEU A 84 -14.68 -11.53 3.89
N LYS A 85 -15.54 -12.54 4.08
CA LYS A 85 -15.24 -13.94 3.77
C LYS A 85 -15.69 -14.36 2.38
N ALA A 86 -16.71 -13.70 1.85
CA ALA A 86 -17.34 -13.99 0.56
C ALA A 86 -16.50 -13.41 -0.58
#